data_AF-A0A9Q9KAS0-F1
#
_entry.id   AF-A0A9Q9KAS0-F1
#
_cell.length_a   1.000
_cell.length_b   1.000
_cell.length_c   1.000
_cell.angle_alpha   90.00
_cell.angle_beta   90.00
_cell.angle_gamma   90.00
#
_symmetry.space_group_name_H-M   'P 1'
#
loop_
_entity.id
_entity.type
_entity.pdbx_description
1 polymer ?
#
loop_
_entity_poly.entity_id
_entity_poly.type
_entity_poly.pdbx_seq_one_letter_code
_entity_poly.pdbx_strand_id
1 'polypeptide(L)'
;MNYIKYLDTAIFILATSLFIFFQNMLLFASIIIIILFIRVIIGFRYQEGIVIKGIALISIIGNVLLVMWQSYPVMTISILITAIGSLIRIFYDIRTYRPQKTNMIQKLIALSGYMFLILLRVILMGLTYNAFYPDTLTRASQDIIAGKVTGKTQKSESNDGTMYYKNIVYEQHQDNTVLDIYTSPEPKGTLFYIHGGGYAFDDKTYREQSLYQFVKQGYNVSTSTIL
;
A
#
# COMPACT_ATOMS: atom_id res chain seq x y z
N MET A 1 1.11 -18.30 -29.13
CA MET A 1 1.88 -17.63 -28.05
C MET A 1 1.12 -17.83 -26.75
N ASN A 2 1.75 -18.30 -25.67
CA ASN A 2 1.05 -18.57 -24.42
C ASN A 2 0.83 -17.24 -23.66
N TYR A 3 -0.31 -16.59 -23.88
CA TYR A 3 -0.61 -15.27 -23.34
C TYR A 3 -0.88 -15.26 -21.83
N ILE A 4 -1.01 -16.43 -21.22
CA ILE A 4 -1.45 -16.57 -19.82
C ILE A 4 -0.42 -16.00 -18.83
N LYS A 5 0.88 -16.06 -19.14
CA LYS A 5 1.92 -15.43 -18.29
C LYS A 5 1.80 -13.90 -18.22
N TYR A 6 1.32 -13.28 -19.29
CA TYR A 6 1.06 -11.84 -19.31
C TYR A 6 -0.22 -11.52 -18.56
N LEU A 7 -1.23 -12.39 -18.63
CA LEU A 7 -2.45 -12.29 -17.82
C LEU A 7 -2.13 -12.33 -16.31
N ASP A 8 -1.32 -13.29 -15.84
CA ASP A 8 -0.95 -13.35 -14.42
C ASP A 8 -0.12 -12.15 -13.96
N THR A 9 0.71 -11.59 -14.85
CA THR A 9 1.43 -10.35 -14.58
C THR A 9 0.49 -9.14 -14.49
N ALA A 10 -0.48 -9.05 -15.41
CA ALA A 10 -1.49 -8.00 -15.41
C ALA A 10 -2.41 -8.08 -14.18
N ILE A 11 -2.81 -9.30 -13.78
CA ILE A 11 -3.58 -9.54 -12.54
C ILE A 11 -2.80 -9.01 -11.34
N PHE A 12 -1.50 -9.29 -11.26
CA PHE A 12 -0.70 -8.85 -10.14
C PHE A 12 -0.54 -7.32 -10.10
N ILE A 13 -0.23 -6.70 -11.26
CA ILE A 13 -0.17 -5.23 -11.37
C ILE A 13 -1.50 -4.62 -10.93
N LEU A 14 -2.62 -5.14 -11.44
CA LEU A 14 -3.95 -4.65 -11.09
C LEU A 14 -4.24 -4.82 -9.59
N ALA A 15 -3.91 -5.97 -9.00
CA ALA A 15 -4.10 -6.20 -7.57
C ALA A 15 -3.28 -5.21 -6.73
N THR A 16 -2.00 -5.02 -7.03
CA THR A 16 -1.16 -4.06 -6.32
C THR A 16 -1.65 -2.62 -6.51
N SER A 17 -2.04 -2.22 -7.73
CA SER A 17 -2.59 -0.88 -7.97
C SER A 17 -3.91 -0.66 -7.24
N LEU A 18 -4.83 -1.62 -7.27
CA LEU A 18 -6.10 -1.51 -6.55
C LEU A 18 -5.87 -1.42 -5.04
N PHE A 19 -4.91 -2.18 -4.50
CA PHE A 19 -4.55 -2.11 -3.08
C PHE A 19 -3.97 -0.76 -2.67
N ILE A 20 -3.03 -0.22 -3.46
CA ILE A 20 -2.35 1.03 -3.14
C ILE A 20 -3.30 2.23 -3.28
N PHE A 21 -4.14 2.25 -4.31
CA PHE A 21 -4.96 3.42 -4.64
C PHE A 21 -6.41 3.36 -4.12
N PHE A 22 -6.95 2.18 -3.83
CA PHE A 22 -8.34 2.02 -3.43
C PHE A 22 -8.45 1.28 -2.10
N GLN A 23 -8.96 1.98 -1.07
CA GLN A 23 -9.24 1.38 0.23
C GLN A 23 -10.53 0.55 0.26
N ASN A 24 -11.26 0.46 -0.87
CA ASN A 24 -12.50 -0.30 -0.94
C ASN A 24 -12.23 -1.80 -1.15
N MET A 25 -12.14 -2.53 -0.03
CA MET A 25 -11.81 -3.96 0.00
C MET A 25 -12.79 -4.83 -0.79
N LEU A 26 -14.09 -4.48 -0.79
CA LEU A 26 -15.12 -5.25 -1.49
C LEU A 26 -15.01 -5.10 -3.00
N LEU A 27 -14.77 -3.87 -3.48
CA LEU A 27 -14.54 -3.61 -4.90
C LEU A 27 -13.27 -4.32 -5.37
N PHE A 28 -12.19 -4.20 -4.60
CA PHE A 28 -10.93 -4.91 -4.85
C PHE A 28 -11.16 -6.42 -4.98
N ALA A 29 -11.75 -7.04 -3.95
CA ALA A 29 -11.87 -8.50 -3.88
C ALA A 29 -12.75 -9.02 -5.02
N SER A 30 -13.85 -8.31 -5.32
CA SER A 30 -14.80 -8.69 -6.37
C SER A 30 -14.13 -8.71 -7.75
N ILE A 31 -13.39 -7.65 -8.09
CA ILE A 31 -12.67 -7.56 -9.38
C ILE A 31 -11.61 -8.67 -9.47
N ILE A 32 -10.82 -8.85 -8.41
CA ILE A 32 -9.73 -9.85 -8.41
C ILE A 32 -10.26 -11.28 -8.48
N ILE A 33 -11.34 -11.61 -7.77
CA ILE A 33 -12.00 -12.93 -7.84
C ILE A 33 -12.45 -13.23 -9.26
N ILE A 34 -13.15 -12.29 -9.91
CA ILE A 34 -13.65 -12.48 -11.29
C ILE A 34 -12.50 -12.78 -12.24
N ILE A 35 -11.41 -12.00 -12.18
CA ILE A 35 -10.29 -12.16 -13.10
C ILE A 35 -9.51 -13.45 -12.80
N LEU A 36 -9.30 -13.80 -11.52
CA LEU A 36 -8.67 -15.06 -11.13
C LEU A 36 -9.52 -16.27 -11.58
N PHE A 37 -10.84 -16.18 -11.50
CA PHE A 37 -11.74 -17.23 -11.96
C PHE A 37 -11.65 -17.43 -13.47
N ILE A 38 -11.67 -16.34 -14.26
CA ILE A 38 -11.43 -16.38 -15.70
C ILE A 38 -10.07 -17.02 -16.00
N ARG A 39 -9.03 -16.64 -15.25
CA ARG A 39 -7.69 -17.21 -15.40
C ARG A 39 -7.67 -18.72 -15.12
N VAL A 40 -8.39 -19.21 -14.11
CA VAL A 40 -8.50 -20.64 -13.82
C VAL A 40 -9.16 -21.39 -14.99
N ILE A 41 -10.27 -20.87 -15.53
CA ILE A 41 -10.96 -21.45 -16.70
C ILE A 41 -10.00 -21.56 -17.88
N ILE A 42 -9.26 -20.49 -18.17
CA ILE A 42 -8.24 -20.49 -19.23
C ILE A 42 -7.17 -21.55 -18.95
N GLY A 43 -6.69 -21.65 -17.70
CA GLY A 43 -5.69 -22.67 -17.31
C GLY A 43 -6.18 -24.11 -17.52
N PHE A 44 -7.48 -24.40 -17.35
CA PHE A 44 -8.07 -25.69 -17.71
C PHE A 44 -8.06 -25.92 -19.22
N ARG A 45 -8.46 -24.93 -20.02
CA ARG A 45 -8.47 -25.01 -21.48
C ARG A 45 -7.09 -25.29 -22.07
N TYR A 46 -6.05 -24.70 -21.49
CA TYR A 46 -4.66 -24.89 -21.94
C TYR A 46 -3.94 -26.05 -21.24
N GLN A 47 -4.66 -26.89 -20.49
CA GLN A 47 -4.12 -28.06 -19.78
C GLN A 47 -2.90 -27.74 -18.90
N GLU A 48 -2.92 -26.59 -18.21
CA GLU A 48 -1.83 -26.20 -17.31
C GLU A 48 -1.63 -27.24 -16.19
N GLY A 49 -0.39 -27.32 -15.70
CA GLY A 49 -0.04 -28.19 -14.57
C GLY A 49 -0.90 -27.91 -13.34
N ILE A 50 -1.22 -28.97 -12.60
CA ILE A 50 -2.11 -28.90 -11.43
C ILE A 50 -1.64 -27.91 -10.37
N VAL A 51 -0.32 -27.76 -10.20
CA VAL A 51 0.30 -26.79 -9.27
C VAL A 51 -0.09 -25.35 -9.61
N ILE A 52 -0.01 -25.00 -10.90
CA ILE A 52 -0.28 -23.64 -11.40
C ILE A 52 -1.77 -23.27 -11.24
N LYS A 53 -2.66 -24.24 -11.44
CA LYS A 53 -4.11 -24.11 -11.18
C LYS A 53 -4.41 -24.01 -9.69
N GLY A 54 -3.78 -24.84 -8.87
CA GLY A 54 -3.98 -24.85 -7.42
C GLY A 54 -3.61 -23.51 -6.77
N ILE A 55 -2.52 -22.89 -7.20
CA ILE A 55 -2.11 -21.56 -6.75
C ILE A 55 -3.17 -20.49 -7.07
N ALA A 56 -3.74 -20.53 -8.27
CA ALA A 56 -4.81 -19.62 -8.67
C ALA A 56 -6.04 -19.78 -7.77
N LEU A 57 -6.40 -21.04 -7.46
CA LEU A 57 -7.51 -21.37 -6.58
C LEU A 57 -7.28 -20.88 -5.14
N ILE A 58 -6.08 -21.05 -4.61
CA ILE A 58 -5.69 -20.54 -3.28
C ILE A 58 -5.81 -19.00 -3.25
N SER A 59 -5.41 -18.33 -4.35
CA SER A 59 -5.57 -16.88 -4.47
C SER A 59 -7.04 -16.47 -4.47
N ILE A 60 -7.93 -17.23 -5.11
CA ILE A 60 -9.38 -17.00 -5.06
C ILE A 60 -9.89 -17.16 -3.63
N ILE A 61 -9.52 -18.25 -2.95
CA ILE A 61 -9.93 -18.51 -1.56
C ILE A 61 -9.51 -17.35 -0.66
N GLY A 62 -8.27 -16.88 -0.76
CA GLY A 62 -7.79 -15.71 -0.01
C GLY A 62 -8.67 -14.47 -0.23
N ASN A 63 -9.01 -14.17 -1.49
CA ASN A 63 -9.88 -13.03 -1.79
C ASN A 63 -11.34 -13.25 -1.34
N VAL A 64 -11.85 -14.48 -1.30
CA VAL A 64 -13.16 -14.79 -0.71
C VAL A 64 -13.13 -14.55 0.80
N LEU A 65 -12.07 -14.97 1.49
CA LEU A 65 -11.88 -14.69 2.91
C LEU A 65 -11.82 -13.18 3.17
N LEU A 66 -11.22 -12.40 2.26
CA LEU A 66 -11.25 -10.95 2.34
C LEU A 66 -12.66 -10.38 2.27
N VAL A 67 -13.54 -10.88 1.40
CA VAL A 67 -14.95 -10.45 1.35
C VAL A 67 -15.67 -10.73 2.66
N MET A 68 -15.38 -11.87 3.29
CA MET A 68 -16.02 -12.29 4.54
C MET A 68 -15.52 -11.49 5.76
N TRP A 69 -14.20 -11.31 5.88
CA TRP A 69 -13.59 -10.69 7.07
C TRP A 69 -13.39 -9.17 6.95
N GLN A 70 -13.35 -8.63 5.73
CA GLN A 70 -13.16 -7.20 5.45
C GLN A 70 -12.06 -6.55 6.29
N SER A 71 -10.94 -7.27 6.44
CA SER A 71 -9.82 -6.81 7.25
C SER A 71 -8.60 -6.54 6.39
N TYR A 72 -7.92 -5.44 6.69
CA TYR A 72 -6.72 -5.01 5.98
C TYR A 72 -5.59 -6.08 6.02
N PRO A 73 -5.33 -6.78 7.15
CA PRO A 73 -4.36 -7.87 7.16
C PRO A 73 -4.70 -9.02 6.19
N VAL A 74 -5.99 -9.39 6.07
CA VAL A 74 -6.44 -10.43 5.13
C VAL A 74 -6.26 -9.97 3.68
N MET A 75 -6.46 -8.67 3.41
CA MET A 75 -6.20 -8.08 2.10
C MET A 75 -4.73 -8.20 1.72
N THR A 76 -3.82 -7.81 2.62
CA THR A 76 -2.37 -7.91 2.43
C THR A 76 -1.95 -9.36 2.17
N ILE A 77 -2.43 -10.30 2.99
CA ILE A 77 -2.13 -11.74 2.80
C ILE A 77 -2.61 -12.22 1.43
N SER A 78 -3.80 -11.82 0.99
CA SER A 78 -4.37 -12.22 -0.30
C SER A 78 -3.53 -11.72 -1.48
N ILE A 79 -3.01 -10.50 -1.40
CA ILE A 79 -2.12 -9.93 -2.42
C ILE A 79 -0.78 -10.64 -2.42
N LEU A 80 -0.21 -10.92 -1.24
CA LEU A 80 1.06 -11.65 -1.12
C LEU A 80 0.95 -13.07 -1.69
N ILE A 81 -0.15 -13.79 -1.42
CA ILE A 81 -0.44 -15.10 -2.03
C ILE A 81 -0.47 -14.98 -3.57
N THR A 82 -1.16 -13.97 -4.09
CA THR A 82 -1.24 -13.71 -5.54
C THR A 82 0.14 -13.41 -6.12
N ALA A 83 0.94 -12.61 -5.41
CA ALA A 83 2.32 -12.25 -5.79
C ALA A 83 3.23 -13.48 -5.86
N ILE A 84 3.27 -14.27 -4.78
CA ILE A 84 4.05 -15.50 -4.68
C ILE A 84 3.62 -16.49 -5.77
N GLY A 85 2.32 -16.64 -5.96
CA GLY A 85 1.77 -17.48 -7.01
C GLY A 85 2.24 -17.09 -8.42
N SER A 86 2.28 -15.79 -8.69
CA SER A 86 2.77 -15.26 -9.95
C SER A 86 4.27 -15.48 -10.15
N LEU A 87 5.08 -15.45 -9.08
CA LEU A 87 6.52 -15.78 -9.12
C LEU A 87 6.75 -17.26 -9.38
N ILE A 88 6.05 -18.14 -8.65
CA ILE A 88 6.14 -19.60 -8.84
C ILE A 88 5.87 -19.95 -10.31
N ARG A 89 4.89 -19.28 -10.93
CA ARG A 89 4.59 -19.46 -12.35
C ARG A 89 5.75 -19.04 -13.26
N ILE A 90 6.38 -17.89 -13.04
CA ILE A 90 7.56 -17.52 -13.83
C ILE A 90 8.64 -18.59 -13.72
N PHE A 91 8.94 -19.06 -12.51
CA PHE A 91 9.96 -20.10 -12.33
C PHE A 91 9.58 -21.40 -13.01
N TYR A 92 8.29 -21.77 -13.01
CA TYR A 92 7.77 -22.90 -13.77
C TYR A 92 7.97 -22.70 -15.28
N ASP A 93 7.65 -21.52 -15.81
CA ASP A 93 7.82 -21.17 -17.22
C ASP A 93 9.31 -21.19 -17.62
N ILE A 94 10.21 -20.67 -16.79
CA ILE A 94 11.67 -20.73 -17.00
C ILE A 94 12.16 -22.19 -17.03
N ARG A 95 11.71 -23.01 -16.06
CA ARG A 95 12.12 -24.42 -15.97
C ARG A 95 11.64 -25.25 -17.15
N THR A 96 10.43 -24.98 -17.64
CA THR A 96 9.82 -25.69 -18.77
C THR A 96 10.21 -25.08 -20.11
N TYR A 97 10.87 -23.92 -20.12
CA TYR A 97 11.38 -23.28 -21.32
C TYR A 97 12.44 -24.15 -22.00
N ARG A 98 12.02 -24.80 -23.09
CA ARG A 98 12.93 -25.47 -24.02
C ARG A 98 13.18 -24.53 -25.19
N PRO A 99 14.35 -23.88 -25.30
CA PRO A 99 14.65 -23.13 -26.52
C PRO A 99 14.66 -24.12 -27.68
N GLN A 100 13.67 -24.03 -28.59
CA GLN A 100 13.81 -24.58 -29.93
C GLN A 100 15.01 -23.90 -30.62
N LYS A 101 15.44 -24.32 -31.82
CA LYS A 101 16.60 -23.76 -32.54
C LYS A 101 16.52 -22.23 -32.72
N THR A 102 16.85 -21.48 -31.68
CA THR A 102 16.72 -20.03 -31.55
C THR A 102 18.13 -19.45 -31.45
N ASN A 103 18.40 -18.40 -32.20
CA ASN A 103 19.68 -17.69 -32.15
C ASN A 103 19.97 -17.18 -30.73
N MET A 104 21.26 -17.03 -30.40
CA MET A 104 21.73 -16.60 -29.07
C MET A 104 21.03 -15.32 -28.57
N ILE A 105 20.78 -14.38 -29.48
CA ILE A 105 20.08 -13.12 -29.20
C ILE A 105 18.67 -13.37 -28.65
N GLN A 106 17.92 -14.32 -29.23
CA GLN A 106 16.55 -14.62 -28.77
C GLN A 106 16.56 -15.23 -27.35
N LYS A 107 17.58 -16.01 -27.00
CA LYS A 107 17.75 -16.52 -25.63
C LYS A 107 18.05 -15.40 -24.64
N LEU A 108 18.90 -14.44 -25.02
CA LEU A 108 19.22 -13.27 -24.18
C LEU A 108 17.99 -12.36 -23.99
N ILE A 109 17.21 -12.13 -25.04
CA ILE A 109 15.95 -11.36 -24.95
C ILE A 109 14.94 -12.07 -24.04
N ALA A 110 14.78 -13.39 -24.16
CA ALA A 110 13.89 -14.14 -23.30
C ALA A 110 14.33 -14.09 -21.83
N LEU A 111 15.63 -14.26 -21.57
CA LEU A 111 16.19 -14.22 -20.21
C LEU A 111 16.03 -12.83 -19.58
N SER A 112 16.38 -11.76 -20.30
CA SER A 112 16.19 -10.38 -19.82
C SER A 112 14.71 -10.07 -19.55
N GLY A 113 13.80 -10.56 -20.39
CA GLY A 113 12.35 -10.44 -20.15
C GLY A 113 11.91 -11.13 -18.86
N TYR A 114 12.41 -12.34 -18.57
CA TYR A 114 12.12 -13.01 -17.29
C TYR A 114 12.72 -12.27 -16.09
N MET A 115 13.97 -11.79 -16.19
CA MET A 115 14.58 -11.00 -15.11
C MET A 115 13.80 -9.72 -14.82
N PHE A 116 13.36 -9.01 -15.86
CA PHE A 116 12.51 -7.83 -15.71
C PHE A 116 11.19 -8.16 -15.00
N LEU A 117 10.52 -9.25 -15.39
CA LEU A 117 9.27 -9.69 -14.77
C LEU A 117 9.42 -10.12 -13.31
N ILE A 118 10.57 -10.69 -12.93
CA ILE A 118 10.90 -11.02 -11.55
C ILE A 118 11.15 -9.73 -10.75
N LEU A 119 12.00 -8.84 -11.27
CA LEU A 119 12.33 -7.58 -10.62
C LEU A 119 11.07 -6.73 -10.38
N LEU A 120 10.22 -6.59 -11.40
CA LEU A 120 8.94 -5.89 -11.28
C LEU A 120 8.09 -6.46 -10.14
N ARG A 121 8.02 -7.79 -10.01
CA ARG A 121 7.23 -8.42 -8.95
C ARG A 121 7.80 -8.18 -7.56
N VAL A 122 9.12 -8.25 -7.42
CA VAL A 122 9.81 -7.95 -6.16
C VAL A 122 9.55 -6.50 -5.74
N ILE A 123 9.63 -5.55 -6.67
CA ILE A 123 9.32 -4.13 -6.42
C ILE A 123 7.87 -3.98 -5.94
N LEU A 124 6.89 -4.56 -6.65
CA LEU A 124 5.47 -4.48 -6.29
C LEU A 124 5.18 -5.15 -4.93
N MET A 125 5.85 -6.27 -4.60
CA MET A 125 5.78 -6.88 -3.27
C MET A 125 6.35 -5.96 -2.20
N GLY A 126 7.47 -5.29 -2.46
CA GLY A 126 8.05 -4.29 -1.58
C GLY A 126 7.11 -3.12 -1.31
N LEU A 127 6.44 -2.61 -2.36
CA LEU A 127 5.41 -1.57 -2.24
C LEU A 127 4.20 -2.05 -1.43
N THR A 128 3.74 -3.28 -1.66
CA THR A 128 2.62 -3.90 -0.91
C THR A 128 2.99 -4.05 0.56
N TYR A 129 4.20 -4.52 0.87
CA TYR A 129 4.71 -4.62 2.23
C TYR A 129 4.78 -3.24 2.88
N ASN A 130 5.26 -2.23 2.16
CA ASN A 130 5.39 -0.88 2.70
C ASN A 130 4.04 -0.21 2.96
N ALA A 131 3.02 -0.47 2.13
CA ALA A 131 1.66 0.01 2.40
C ALA A 131 1.04 -0.60 3.68
N PHE A 132 1.64 -1.67 4.24
CA PHE A 132 1.24 -2.26 5.52
C PHE A 132 2.20 -1.88 6.66
N TYR A 133 3.50 -1.83 6.39
CA TYR A 133 4.55 -1.37 7.29
C TYR A 133 5.33 -0.22 6.63
N PRO A 134 4.87 1.04 6.78
CA PRO A 134 5.45 2.18 6.06
C PRO A 134 6.94 2.42 6.36
N ASP A 135 7.49 1.83 7.43
CA ASP A 135 8.77 2.19 8.03
C ASP A 135 9.98 2.34 7.07
N THR A 136 10.17 1.49 6.05
CA THR A 136 11.43 1.54 5.25
C THR A 136 11.41 2.55 4.10
N LEU A 137 10.43 2.49 3.20
CA LEU A 137 10.33 3.44 2.09
C LEU A 137 9.85 4.81 2.57
N THR A 138 9.03 4.86 3.62
CA THR A 138 8.58 6.13 4.21
C THR A 138 9.77 6.87 4.79
N ARG A 139 10.59 6.24 5.66
CA ARG A 139 11.85 6.84 6.15
C ARG A 139 12.80 7.27 5.04
N ALA A 140 13.00 6.43 4.03
CA ALA A 140 13.87 6.78 2.90
C ALA A 140 13.31 7.96 2.08
N SER A 141 11.98 8.04 1.91
CA SER A 141 11.34 9.17 1.24
C SER A 141 11.36 10.43 2.08
N GLN A 142 11.27 10.32 3.41
CA GLN A 142 11.38 11.43 4.35
C GLN A 142 12.73 12.11 4.23
N ASP A 143 13.82 11.34 4.23
CA ASP A 143 15.18 11.88 4.11
C ASP A 143 15.42 12.63 2.77
N ILE A 144 14.64 12.31 1.73
CA ILE A 144 14.80 12.87 0.38
C ILE A 144 13.81 14.00 0.09
N ILE A 145 12.57 13.90 0.57
CA ILE A 145 11.43 14.73 0.16
C ILE A 145 10.91 15.60 1.32
N ALA A 146 10.89 15.08 2.55
CA ALA A 146 10.32 15.80 3.69
C ALA A 146 11.41 16.61 4.41
N GLY A 147 11.28 17.93 4.39
CA GLY A 147 12.14 18.78 5.22
C GLY A 147 11.94 18.45 6.69
N LYS A 148 13.03 18.23 7.44
CA LYS A 148 12.96 18.04 8.89
C LYS A 148 12.19 19.19 9.53
N VAL A 149 11.11 18.89 10.25
CA VAL A 149 10.41 19.91 11.05
C VAL A 149 11.33 20.28 12.22
N THR A 150 12.05 21.37 12.03
CA THR A 150 12.98 21.97 12.99
C THR A 150 12.34 23.13 13.75
N GLY A 151 11.04 23.02 14.01
CA GLY A 151 10.28 24.02 14.73
C GLY A 151 10.54 23.95 16.24
N LYS A 152 10.93 25.07 16.86
CA LYS A 152 10.88 25.20 18.33
C LYS A 152 9.42 25.15 18.80
N THR A 153 9.18 24.58 19.98
CA THR A 153 7.86 24.62 20.62
C THR A 153 7.40 26.07 20.80
N GLN A 154 6.18 26.37 20.38
CA GLN A 154 5.58 27.70 20.49
C GLN A 154 4.27 27.62 21.26
N LYS A 155 3.98 28.67 22.03
CA LYS A 155 2.72 28.86 22.74
C LYS A 155 2.16 30.23 22.40
N SER A 156 0.91 30.31 21.97
CA SER A 156 0.20 31.58 21.76
C SER A 156 -1.25 31.50 22.22
N GLU A 157 -1.83 32.65 22.51
CA GLU A 157 -3.23 32.81 22.90
C GLU A 157 -3.91 33.73 21.88
N SER A 158 -5.12 33.38 21.47
CA SER A 158 -5.96 34.22 20.62
C SER A 158 -6.87 35.10 21.46
N ASN A 159 -7.39 36.17 20.86
CA ASN A 159 -8.30 37.12 21.50
C ASN A 159 -9.60 36.48 22.01
N ASP A 160 -9.96 35.31 21.50
CA ASP A 160 -11.11 34.51 21.93
C ASP A 160 -10.79 33.54 23.09
N GLY A 161 -9.60 33.62 23.69
CA GLY A 161 -9.14 32.73 24.76
C GLY A 161 -8.69 31.35 24.29
N THR A 162 -8.62 31.11 22.98
CA THR A 162 -8.09 29.86 22.42
C THR A 162 -6.58 29.79 22.62
N MET A 163 -6.09 28.69 23.17
CA MET A 163 -4.67 28.43 23.37
C MET A 163 -4.11 27.54 22.25
N TYR A 164 -2.99 27.95 21.67
CA TYR A 164 -2.25 27.24 20.63
C TYR A 164 -0.91 26.78 21.17
N TYR A 165 -0.64 25.49 21.08
CA TYR A 165 0.66 24.90 21.34
C TYR A 165 1.14 24.25 20.04
N LYS A 166 2.24 24.74 19.48
CA LYS A 166 2.79 24.22 18.22
C LYS A 166 4.14 23.56 18.44
N ASN A 167 4.44 22.52 17.67
CA ASN A 167 5.69 21.77 17.66
C ASN A 167 6.05 21.22 19.05
N ILE A 168 5.08 20.66 19.75
CA ILE A 168 5.34 19.90 20.98
C ILE A 168 6.03 18.59 20.56
N VAL A 169 7.27 18.41 20.98
CA VAL A 169 7.97 17.14 20.83
C VAL A 169 7.45 16.20 21.91
N TYR A 170 7.02 15.01 21.52
CA TYR A 170 6.65 13.96 22.46
C TYR A 170 7.58 12.76 22.31
N GLU A 171 7.89 12.09 23.42
CA GLU A 171 8.80 10.93 23.39
C GLU A 171 8.18 9.80 22.56
N GLN A 172 8.72 9.60 21.36
CA GLN A 172 8.43 8.46 20.52
C GLN A 172 9.72 7.96 19.84
N HIS A 173 9.76 6.67 19.49
CA HIS A 173 10.91 6.02 18.85
C HIS A 173 11.22 6.48 17.42
N GLN A 174 10.56 7.52 16.90
CA GLN A 174 10.74 8.06 15.55
C GLN A 174 11.16 9.53 15.61
N ASP A 175 12.28 9.84 14.96
CA ASP A 175 12.78 11.21 14.82
C ASP A 175 11.75 12.09 14.07
N ASN A 176 11.66 13.38 14.42
CA ASN A 176 10.80 14.40 13.79
C ASN A 176 9.28 14.29 14.03
N THR A 177 8.84 13.56 15.05
CA THR A 177 7.41 13.52 15.39
C THR A 177 7.02 14.70 16.29
N VAL A 178 6.13 15.57 15.80
CA VAL A 178 5.68 16.76 16.54
C VAL A 178 4.16 16.84 16.59
N LEU A 179 3.66 17.40 17.69
CA LEU A 179 2.23 17.57 17.97
C LEU A 179 1.87 19.05 18.05
N ASP A 180 0.76 19.43 17.44
CA ASP A 180 0.10 20.70 17.69
C ASP A 180 -1.20 20.48 18.47
N ILE A 181 -1.41 21.28 19.50
CA ILE A 181 -2.60 21.24 20.35
C ILE A 181 -3.29 22.61 20.29
N TYR A 182 -4.56 22.58 19.93
CA TYR A 182 -5.47 23.71 19.95
C TYR A 182 -6.48 23.48 21.08
N THR A 183 -6.66 24.49 21.94
CA THR A 183 -7.41 24.34 23.19
C THR A 183 -8.49 25.40 23.27
N SER A 184 -9.75 24.97 23.34
CA SER A 184 -10.90 25.85 23.56
C SER A 184 -10.94 26.33 25.02
N PRO A 185 -11.35 27.58 25.31
CA PRO A 185 -11.47 28.09 26.67
C PRO A 185 -12.46 27.27 27.52
N GLU A 186 -13.51 26.73 26.90
CA GLU A 186 -14.50 25.85 27.53
C GLU A 186 -14.61 24.53 26.73
N PRO A 187 -13.74 23.54 27.01
CA PRO A 187 -13.65 22.34 26.19
C PRO A 187 -14.76 21.34 26.51
N LYS A 188 -15.51 20.95 25.49
CA LYS A 188 -16.53 19.89 25.51
C LYS A 188 -15.93 18.49 25.37
N GLY A 189 -14.71 18.39 24.87
CA GLY A 189 -14.00 17.15 24.62
C GLY A 189 -12.74 17.36 23.79
N THR A 190 -12.01 16.27 23.51
CA THR A 190 -10.76 16.31 22.76
C THR A 190 -10.86 15.44 21.51
N LEU A 191 -10.49 16.00 20.37
CA LEU A 191 -10.35 15.31 19.10
C LEU A 191 -8.87 15.06 18.82
N PHE A 192 -8.54 13.82 18.50
CA PHE A 192 -7.22 13.44 17.99
C PHE A 192 -7.31 13.29 16.48
N TYR A 193 -6.59 14.13 15.76
CA TYR A 193 -6.52 14.12 14.31
C TYR A 193 -5.16 13.59 13.85
N ILE A 194 -5.20 12.67 12.91
CA ILE A 194 -4.03 12.14 12.20
C ILE A 194 -4.27 12.47 10.73
N HIS A 195 -3.35 13.21 10.11
CA HIS A 195 -3.51 13.60 8.72
C HIS A 195 -3.45 12.38 7.78
N GLY A 196 -4.10 12.52 6.63
CA GLY A 196 -3.97 11.58 5.52
C GLY A 196 -2.66 11.77 4.76
N GLY A 197 -2.58 11.25 3.54
CA GLY A 197 -1.38 11.40 2.69
C GLY A 197 -0.47 10.16 2.64
N GLY A 198 -0.97 9.03 3.17
CA GLY A 198 -0.35 7.72 2.95
C GLY A 198 1.03 7.59 3.60
N TYR A 199 1.27 8.31 4.70
CA TYR A 199 2.53 8.36 5.45
C TYR A 199 3.73 8.97 4.69
N ALA A 200 3.56 9.39 3.44
CA ALA A 200 4.67 9.90 2.61
C ALA A 200 4.48 11.35 2.13
N PHE A 201 3.26 11.88 2.24
CA PHE A 201 2.88 13.20 1.75
C PHE A 201 1.95 13.87 2.76
N ASP A 202 1.82 15.20 2.63
CA ASP A 202 1.01 16.07 3.49
C ASP A 202 1.66 16.37 4.87
N ASP A 203 1.35 17.54 5.42
CA ASP A 203 1.79 18.00 6.75
C ASP A 203 0.62 18.70 7.42
N LYS A 204 0.62 18.79 8.77
CA LYS A 204 -0.43 19.44 9.57
C LYS A 204 -0.79 20.86 9.10
N THR A 205 0.17 21.54 8.48
CA THR A 205 0.02 22.90 7.94
C THR A 205 -1.08 23.02 6.88
N TYR A 206 -1.35 21.98 6.10
CA TYR A 206 -2.35 22.02 5.03
C TYR A 206 -3.81 21.87 5.53
N ARG A 207 -4.02 21.50 6.81
CA ARG A 207 -5.35 21.23 7.37
C ARG A 207 -5.72 22.10 8.58
N GLU A 208 -4.85 23.02 8.97
CA GLU A 208 -5.03 23.90 10.14
C GLU A 208 -6.39 24.63 10.13
N GLN A 209 -6.81 25.15 8.97
CA GLN A 209 -8.10 25.86 8.84
C GLN A 209 -9.31 24.96 9.11
N SER A 210 -9.29 23.71 8.65
CA SER A 210 -10.39 22.76 8.87
C SER A 210 -10.46 22.33 10.33
N LEU A 211 -9.31 22.10 10.97
CA LEU A 211 -9.24 21.71 12.37
C LEU A 211 -9.73 22.83 13.30
N TYR A 212 -9.46 24.08 12.97
CA TYR A 212 -9.88 25.23 13.76
C TYR A 212 -11.40 25.40 13.88
N GLN A 213 -12.18 24.85 12.93
CA GLN A 213 -13.64 24.86 13.02
C GLN A 213 -14.15 24.08 14.24
N PHE A 214 -13.50 22.97 14.59
CA PHE A 214 -13.85 22.19 15.77
C PHE A 214 -13.48 22.90 17.07
N VAL A 215 -12.37 23.65 17.04
CA VAL A 215 -11.95 24.49 18.17
C VAL A 215 -13.02 25.54 18.48
N LYS A 216 -13.52 26.22 17.45
CA LYS A 216 -14.64 27.17 17.58
C LYS A 216 -15.94 26.54 18.08
N GLN A 217 -16.15 25.25 17.84
CA GLN A 217 -17.32 24.52 18.35
C GLN A 217 -17.17 24.09 19.82
N GLY A 218 -16.01 24.35 20.43
CA GLY A 218 -15.70 24.05 21.82
C GLY A 218 -14.89 22.78 22.03
N TYR A 219 -14.21 22.24 21.02
CA TYR A 219 -13.37 21.05 21.17
C TYR A 219 -11.89 21.40 21.28
N ASN A 220 -11.15 20.65 22.08
CA ASN A 220 -9.70 20.61 21.94
C ASN A 220 -9.36 19.77 20.71
N VAL A 221 -8.34 20.18 19.95
CA VAL A 221 -7.86 19.43 18.79
C VAL A 221 -6.38 19.19 18.95
N SER A 222 -5.99 17.93 18.90
CA SER A 222 -4.60 17.47 18.91
C SER A 222 -4.28 16.89 17.54
N THR A 223 -3.29 17.43 16.84
CA THR A 223 -2.87 16.94 15.52
C THR A 223 -1.40 16.58 15.55
N SER A 224 -1.08 15.35 15.18
CA SER A 224 0.30 14.94 14.97
C SER A 224 0.68 15.20 13.51
N THR A 225 1.93 15.61 13.31
CA THR A 225 2.63 15.31 12.06
C THR A 225 3.53 14.11 12.35
N ILE A 226 3.27 13.01 11.65
CA ILE A 226 4.24 11.93 11.51
C ILE A 226 4.94 12.27 10.20
N LEU A 227 6.05 13.00 10.32
CA LEU A 227 6.84 13.35 9.14
C LEU A 227 7.63 12.16 8.70
#